data_AF-A0A7J7VML2-F1
#
_entry.id   AF-A0A7J7VML2-F1
#
_cell.length_a   1.000
_cell.length_b   1.000
_cell.length_c   1.000
_cell.angle_alpha   90.00
_cell.angle_beta   90.00
_cell.angle_gamma   90.00
#
_symmetry.space_group_name_H-M   'P 1'
#
loop_
_entity.id
_entity.type
_entity.pdbx_description
1 polymer ?
#
loop_
_entity_poly.entity_id
_entity_poly.type
_entity_poly.pdbx_seq_one_letter_code
_entity_poly.pdbx_strand_id
1 'polypeptide(L)'
;MKVFLPVLLAALLGAEQAHSLVCFSCTNQQSNFYCLRPTVCEDTDNYCVTVSAAAGIGNVVDLGYSLNKGCSPICPAPPGINIGVASVGTHCCQSFLCNFSAARPAPPLRKESPAPRPSRTRLTPHLGRSPHLPAPRPLPSLQVRM
;
A
#
# COMPACT_ATOMS: atom_id res chain seq x y z
N MET A 1 25.23 19.12 -43.23
CA MET A 1 25.21 18.87 -41.77
C MET A 1 23.88 19.40 -41.21
N LYS A 2 22.79 18.63 -41.33
CA LYS A 2 21.45 19.08 -40.90
C LYS A 2 20.52 17.91 -40.53
N VAL A 3 20.78 16.74 -41.13
CA VAL A 3 20.09 15.47 -40.86
C VAL A 3 20.59 14.71 -39.64
N PHE A 4 21.78 15.05 -39.11
CA PHE A 4 22.33 14.35 -37.94
C PHE A 4 21.56 14.66 -36.65
N LEU A 5 21.10 15.90 -36.51
CA LEU A 5 20.34 16.35 -35.35
C LEU A 5 18.97 15.65 -35.22
N PRO A 6 18.13 15.58 -36.28
CA PRO A 6 16.85 14.87 -36.19
C PRO A 6 17.01 13.36 -36.03
N VAL A 7 18.05 12.76 -36.65
CA VAL A 7 18.36 11.32 -36.47
C VAL A 7 18.77 11.01 -35.03
N LEU A 8 19.58 11.87 -34.41
CA LEU A 8 19.99 11.70 -33.01
C LEU A 8 18.81 11.88 -32.04
N LEU A 9 17.93 12.85 -32.31
CA LEU A 9 16.69 13.04 -31.53
C LEU A 9 15.77 11.82 -31.62
N ALA A 10 15.57 11.28 -32.82
CA ALA A 10 14.73 10.10 -33.03
C ALA A 10 15.29 8.85 -32.33
N ALA A 11 16.62 8.68 -32.30
CA ALA A 11 17.26 7.58 -31.58
C ALA A 11 17.07 7.69 -30.05
N LEU A 12 17.12 8.90 -29.49
CA LEU A 12 16.89 9.13 -28.06
C LEU A 12 15.41 8.99 -27.67
N LEU A 13 14.50 9.37 -28.55
CA LEU A 13 13.04 9.21 -28.36
C LEU A 13 12.57 7.77 -28.57
N GLY A 14 13.31 6.97 -29.34
CA GLY A 14 13.00 5.56 -29.61
C GLY A 14 13.60 4.57 -28.61
N ALA A 15 14.48 5.01 -27.71
CA ALA A 15 15.00 4.20 -26.62
C ALA A 15 14.03 4.29 -25.44
N GLU A 16 13.04 3.40 -25.39
CA GLU A 16 12.40 3.06 -24.12
C GLU A 16 13.50 2.62 -23.17
N GLN A 17 13.77 3.44 -22.14
CA GLN A 17 14.66 3.02 -21.06
C GLN A 17 13.91 1.97 -20.25
N ALA A 18 14.03 0.70 -20.65
CA ALA A 18 13.63 -0.44 -19.85
C ALA A 18 14.51 -0.46 -18.59
N HIS A 19 14.08 0.28 -17.57
CA HIS A 19 14.66 0.18 -16.25
C HIS A 19 14.17 -1.15 -15.68
N SER A 20 15.04 -2.16 -15.73
CA SER A 20 14.76 -3.42 -15.03
C SER A 20 14.65 -3.12 -13.53
N LEU A 21 13.45 -3.37 -12.99
CA LEU A 21 13.20 -3.26 -11.56
C LEU A 21 14.09 -4.28 -10.84
N VAL A 22 14.59 -3.92 -9.66
CA VAL A 22 15.31 -4.87 -8.81
C VAL A 22 14.57 -5.00 -7.49
N CYS A 23 14.30 -6.23 -7.09
CA CYS A 23 13.55 -6.56 -5.89
C CYS A 23 14.34 -7.53 -5.03
N PHE A 24 13.98 -7.65 -3.75
CA PHE A 24 14.40 -8.78 -2.94
C PHE A 24 13.61 -10.04 -3.28
N SER A 25 14.26 -11.20 -3.34
CA SER A 25 13.60 -12.48 -3.62
C SER A 25 13.95 -13.57 -2.59
N CYS A 26 12.97 -14.44 -2.33
CA CYS A 26 13.13 -15.65 -1.53
C CYS A 26 11.88 -16.52 -1.62
N THR A 27 12.04 -17.79 -1.27
CA THR A 27 10.94 -18.74 -1.16
C THR A 27 10.96 -19.42 0.20
N ASN A 28 9.79 -19.47 0.84
CA ASN A 28 9.50 -20.21 2.06
C ASN A 28 10.45 -19.96 3.24
N GLN A 29 10.81 -18.70 3.50
CA GLN A 29 11.68 -18.36 4.63
C GLN A 29 10.91 -17.85 5.84
N GLN A 30 11.43 -18.14 7.02
CA GLN A 30 10.83 -17.68 8.28
C GLN A 30 11.32 -16.30 8.72
N SER A 31 12.46 -15.83 8.17
CA SER A 31 13.06 -14.55 8.52
C SER A 31 13.29 -13.67 7.30
N ASN A 32 13.00 -12.39 7.47
CA ASN A 32 13.22 -11.37 6.45
C ASN A 32 14.69 -11.25 6.03
N PHE A 33 15.64 -11.48 6.94
CA PHE A 33 17.07 -11.41 6.62
C PHE A 33 17.48 -12.40 5.53
N TYR A 34 16.94 -13.62 5.57
CA TYR A 34 17.18 -14.62 4.52
C TYR A 34 16.52 -14.26 3.18
N CYS A 35 15.64 -13.26 3.19
CA CYS A 35 14.98 -12.75 2.01
C CYS A 35 15.62 -11.51 1.41
N LEU A 36 16.70 -10.97 2.00
CA LEU A 36 17.40 -9.79 1.47
C LEU A 36 18.38 -10.16 0.33
N ARG A 37 17.91 -10.97 -0.64
CA ARG A 37 18.67 -11.30 -1.85
C ARG A 37 18.19 -10.43 -3.02
N PRO A 38 18.98 -9.45 -3.47
CA PRO A 38 18.59 -8.61 -4.61
C PRO A 38 18.53 -9.47 -5.88
N THR A 39 17.52 -9.24 -6.71
CA THR A 39 17.25 -9.97 -7.95
C THR A 39 16.72 -8.98 -8.97
N VAL A 40 17.32 -9.01 -10.16
CA VAL A 40 16.86 -8.22 -11.31
C VAL A 40 15.60 -8.88 -11.84
N CYS A 41 14.53 -8.09 -11.97
CA CYS A 41 13.25 -8.52 -12.48
C CYS A 41 13.23 -8.51 -14.01
N GLU A 42 12.27 -9.22 -14.60
CA GLU A 42 12.02 -9.15 -16.04
C GLU A 42 11.48 -7.75 -16.43
N ASP A 43 11.65 -7.35 -17.68
CA ASP A 43 11.11 -6.06 -18.18
C ASP A 43 9.57 -5.99 -18.10
N THR A 44 8.91 -7.15 -18.06
CA THR A 44 7.46 -7.25 -17.85
C THR A 44 7.04 -7.10 -16.38
N ASP A 45 7.98 -7.26 -15.44
CA ASP A 45 7.74 -7.24 -14.02
C ASP A 45 7.78 -5.81 -13.46
N ASN A 46 6.60 -5.30 -13.14
CA ASN A 46 6.44 -3.92 -12.68
C ASN A 46 6.32 -3.80 -11.15
N TYR A 47 6.28 -4.92 -10.43
CA TYR A 47 6.03 -4.95 -9.00
C TYR A 47 6.99 -5.89 -8.25
N CYS A 48 7.56 -5.39 -7.15
CA CYS A 48 8.08 -6.22 -6.08
C CYS A 48 6.94 -6.72 -5.21
N VAL A 49 6.76 -8.03 -5.13
CA VAL A 49 5.72 -8.68 -4.32
C VAL A 49 6.35 -9.28 -3.07
N THR A 50 5.65 -9.15 -1.94
CA THR A 50 5.92 -9.87 -0.70
C THR A 50 4.66 -10.57 -0.25
N VAL A 51 4.76 -11.87 -0.04
CA VAL A 51 3.68 -12.71 0.48
C VAL A 51 4.14 -13.29 1.80
N SER A 52 3.37 -13.11 2.85
CA SER A 52 3.56 -13.80 4.12
C SER A 52 2.35 -14.67 4.42
N ALA A 53 2.58 -15.87 4.92
CA ALA A 53 1.55 -16.77 5.40
C ALA A 53 1.87 -17.15 6.83
N ALA A 54 0.89 -17.08 7.71
CA ALA A 54 0.98 -17.60 9.06
C ALA A 54 -0.18 -18.57 9.27
N ALA A 55 0.07 -19.71 9.89
CA ALA A 55 -0.97 -20.62 10.33
C ALA A 55 -0.94 -20.71 11.85
N GLY A 56 -2.09 -20.54 12.49
CA GLY A 56 -2.22 -20.57 13.94
C GLY A 56 -3.67 -20.58 14.41
N ILE A 57 -3.91 -21.20 15.56
CA ILE A 57 -5.21 -21.20 16.24
C ILE A 57 -5.06 -20.32 17.48
N GLY A 58 -5.61 -19.10 17.43
CA GLY A 58 -5.50 -18.14 18.54
C GLY A 58 -4.04 -17.86 18.96
N ASN A 59 -3.81 -17.62 20.25
CA ASN A 59 -2.47 -17.46 20.83
C ASN A 59 -1.90 -18.80 21.38
N VAL A 60 -2.50 -19.94 21.03
CA VAL A 60 -2.22 -21.23 21.68
C VAL A 60 -1.45 -22.21 20.80
N VAL A 61 -1.57 -22.10 19.47
CA VAL A 61 -0.82 -22.95 18.53
C VAL A 61 -0.32 -22.11 17.35
N ASP A 62 1.00 -22.03 17.18
CA ASP A 62 1.66 -21.56 15.95
C ASP A 62 1.97 -22.78 15.07
N LEU A 63 1.25 -22.92 13.96
CA LEU A 63 1.43 -24.01 12.99
C LEU A 63 2.45 -23.68 11.90
N GLY A 64 2.95 -22.43 11.85
CA GLY A 64 4.09 -22.05 11.01
C GLY A 64 3.94 -20.67 10.37
N TYR A 65 5.08 -20.07 10.03
CA TYR A 65 5.18 -18.80 9.30
C TYR A 65 6.05 -19.00 8.05
N SER A 66 5.63 -18.41 6.94
CA SER A 66 6.34 -18.47 5.66
C SER A 66 6.35 -17.10 5.00
N LEU A 67 7.49 -16.72 4.44
CA LEU A 67 7.72 -15.47 3.72
C LEU A 67 8.28 -15.76 2.33
N ASN A 68 7.62 -15.21 1.33
CA ASN A 68 8.01 -15.22 -0.06
C ASN A 68 8.17 -13.78 -0.55
N LYS A 69 9.19 -13.55 -1.38
CA LYS A 69 9.41 -12.29 -2.08
C LYS A 69 9.82 -12.55 -3.52
N GLY A 70 9.46 -11.65 -4.43
CA GLY A 70 9.88 -11.75 -5.82
C GLY A 70 9.36 -10.61 -6.69
N CYS A 71 9.52 -10.79 -7.99
CA CYS A 71 9.04 -9.90 -9.03
C CYS A 71 7.70 -10.44 -9.59
N SER A 72 6.85 -9.56 -10.07
CA SER A 72 5.61 -9.95 -10.75
C SER A 72 5.12 -8.86 -11.71
N PRO A 73 4.47 -9.21 -12.83
CA PRO A 73 3.91 -8.24 -13.76
C PRO A 73 2.63 -7.61 -13.20
N ILE A 74 1.96 -8.30 -12.28
CA ILE A 74 0.72 -7.86 -11.63
C ILE A 74 0.88 -7.98 -10.11
N CYS A 75 0.25 -7.06 -9.36
CA CYS A 75 0.12 -7.25 -7.93
C CYS A 75 -1.06 -8.20 -7.67
N PRO A 76 -0.84 -9.43 -7.17
CA PRO A 76 -1.94 -10.31 -6.82
C PRO A 76 -2.80 -9.66 -5.73
N ALA A 77 -4.10 -9.62 -5.95
CA ALA A 77 -5.04 -9.19 -4.92
C ALA A 77 -4.85 -10.10 -3.68
N PRO A 78 -4.88 -9.54 -2.45
CA PRO A 78 -4.69 -10.34 -1.26
C PRO A 78 -5.71 -11.49 -1.28
N PRO A 79 -5.29 -12.76 -1.15
CA PRO A 79 -6.22 -13.85 -1.01
C PRO A 79 -6.92 -13.64 0.32
N GLY A 80 -8.13 -13.08 0.29
CA GLY A 80 -8.98 -12.78 1.43
C GLY A 80 -9.53 -14.05 2.10
N ILE A 81 -8.69 -15.05 2.29
CA ILE A 81 -9.04 -16.39 2.70
C ILE A 81 -8.54 -16.56 4.14
N ASN A 82 -9.26 -15.93 5.08
CA ASN A 82 -9.12 -16.20 6.51
C ASN A 82 -9.91 -17.48 6.83
N ILE A 83 -9.36 -18.65 6.54
CA ILE A 83 -9.97 -19.93 6.96
C ILE A 83 -9.45 -20.24 8.35
N GLY A 84 -9.95 -19.53 9.38
CA GLY A 84 -9.91 -19.82 10.84
C GLY A 84 -8.60 -20.22 11.55
N VAL A 85 -7.56 -20.55 10.79
CA VAL A 85 -6.36 -21.31 11.13
C VAL A 85 -5.18 -20.80 10.29
N ALA A 86 -5.39 -20.06 9.20
CA ALA A 86 -4.33 -19.45 8.40
C ALA A 86 -4.67 -18.01 7.97
N SER A 87 -3.67 -17.13 8.04
CA SER A 87 -3.68 -15.75 7.55
C SER A 87 -2.62 -15.57 6.47
N VAL A 88 -2.98 -14.87 5.39
CA VAL A 88 -2.07 -14.55 4.29
C VAL A 88 -2.07 -13.05 4.07
N GLY A 89 -0.89 -12.44 4.06
CA GLY A 89 -0.66 -11.05 3.74
C GLY A 89 0.06 -10.90 2.41
N THR A 90 -0.39 -9.97 1.58
CA THR A 90 0.25 -9.64 0.30
C THR A 90 0.53 -8.15 0.26
N HIS A 91 1.76 -7.77 -0.11
CA HIS A 91 2.19 -6.38 -0.25
C HIS A 91 2.98 -6.21 -1.56
N CYS A 92 2.66 -5.17 -2.32
CA CYS A 92 3.32 -4.85 -3.58
C CYS A 92 3.85 -3.42 -3.58
N CYS A 93 4.95 -3.18 -4.29
CA CYS A 93 5.53 -1.85 -4.50
C CYS A 93 6.34 -1.83 -5.81
N GLN A 94 6.63 -0.66 -6.36
CA GLN A 94 7.20 -0.50 -7.72
C GLN A 94 8.56 0.23 -7.75
N SER A 95 9.26 0.28 -6.62
CA SER A 95 10.54 1.00 -6.52
C SER A 95 11.69 0.02 -6.27
N PHE A 96 12.90 0.44 -6.63
CA PHE A 96 14.11 -0.36 -6.43
C PHE A 96 14.24 -0.83 -4.98
N LEU A 97 14.31 -2.15 -4.78
CA LEU A 97 14.43 -2.82 -3.48
C LEU A 97 13.36 -2.40 -2.43
N CYS A 98 12.20 -1.95 -2.88
CA CYS A 98 11.14 -1.43 -1.99
C CYS A 98 10.58 -2.48 -1.03
N ASN A 99 10.70 -3.78 -1.38
CA ASN A 99 10.21 -4.88 -0.59
C ASN A 99 11.20 -5.34 0.50
N PHE A 100 11.97 -4.42 1.12
CA PHE A 100 12.92 -4.76 2.18
C PHE A 100 12.22 -5.32 3.43
N SER A 101 11.03 -4.82 3.77
CA SER A 101 10.28 -5.24 4.97
C SER A 101 9.49 -6.53 4.76
N ALA A 102 9.30 -7.33 5.81
CA ALA A 102 8.33 -8.43 5.76
C ALA A 102 6.90 -7.87 5.61
N ALA A 103 6.05 -8.52 4.81
CA ALA A 103 4.62 -8.26 4.84
C ALA A 103 4.12 -8.72 6.22
N ARG A 104 3.49 -7.83 6.99
CA ARG A 104 2.87 -8.26 8.24
C ARG A 104 1.76 -9.27 7.88
N PRO A 105 1.75 -10.49 8.44
CA PRO A 105 0.62 -11.36 8.29
C PRO A 105 -0.62 -10.62 8.78
N ALA A 106 -1.72 -10.68 8.02
CA ALA A 106 -2.96 -10.03 8.39
C ALA A 106 -3.37 -10.48 9.82
N PRO A 107 -3.77 -9.56 10.71
CA PRO A 107 -4.27 -9.96 12.01
C PRO A 107 -5.47 -10.90 11.83
N PRO A 108 -5.63 -11.93 12.66
CA PRO A 108 -6.80 -12.79 12.59
C PRO A 108 -8.04 -11.92 12.78
N LEU A 109 -9.03 -12.10 11.89
CA LEU A 109 -10.35 -11.49 11.99
C LEU A 109 -11.02 -11.92 13.31
N ARG A 110 -10.67 -11.27 14.43
CA ARG A 110 -11.70 -10.93 15.41
C ARG A 110 -12.52 -9.81 14.76
N LYS A 111 -13.84 -9.93 14.85
CA LYS A 111 -14.79 -8.84 14.55
C LYS A 111 -14.24 -7.54 15.14
N GLU A 112 -14.29 -6.49 14.31
CA GLU A 112 -13.88 -5.10 14.57
C GLU A 112 -12.38 -4.84 14.80
N SER A 113 -11.71 -4.37 13.74
CA SER A 113 -10.61 -3.43 13.89
C SER A 113 -11.20 -2.01 14.07
N PRO A 114 -10.84 -1.26 15.13
CA PRO A 114 -11.11 0.16 15.18
C PRO A 114 -10.35 0.84 14.03
N ALA A 115 -11.04 1.72 13.31
CA ALA A 115 -10.51 2.48 12.18
C ALA A 115 -9.10 3.07 12.48
N PRO A 116 -8.20 3.16 11.47
CA PRO A 116 -6.91 3.79 11.63
C PRO A 116 -7.13 5.22 12.15
N ARG A 117 -6.54 5.49 13.32
CA ARG A 117 -6.54 6.80 13.97
C ARG A 117 -6.01 7.81 12.95
N PRO A 118 -6.74 8.88 12.60
CA PRO A 118 -6.25 9.83 11.61
C PRO A 118 -4.95 10.44 12.13
N SER A 119 -3.90 10.34 11.31
CA SER A 119 -2.63 11.04 11.51
C SER A 119 -2.94 12.49 11.79
N ARG A 120 -2.52 12.97 12.97
CA ARG A 120 -2.70 14.35 13.41
C ARG A 120 -1.81 15.26 12.57
N THR A 121 -2.20 15.54 11.32
CA THR A 121 -1.62 16.61 10.54
C THR A 121 -2.04 17.92 11.20
N ARG A 122 -1.22 18.42 12.13
CA ARG A 122 -1.39 19.77 12.66
C ARG A 122 -1.05 20.73 11.52
N LEU A 123 -2.10 21.22 10.88
CA LEU A 123 -2.04 22.32 9.92
C LEU A 123 -1.21 23.48 10.48
N THR A 124 -0.30 23.97 9.65
CA THR A 124 0.26 25.32 9.71
C THR A 124 -0.86 26.37 9.82
N PRO A 125 -0.76 27.36 10.73
CA PRO A 125 -1.77 28.38 10.85
C PRO A 125 -1.55 29.45 9.77
N HIS A 126 -2.32 29.39 8.69
CA HIS A 126 -2.51 30.56 7.83
C HIS A 126 -3.68 31.38 8.35
N LEU A 127 -3.34 32.60 8.76
CA LEU A 127 -4.19 33.75 9.01
C LEU A 127 -5.38 33.84 8.04
N GLY A 128 -6.57 34.16 8.55
CA GLY A 128 -7.53 34.96 7.80
C GLY A 128 -9.00 34.55 7.86
N ARG A 129 -9.76 35.41 8.54
CA ARG A 129 -11.08 35.93 8.13
C ARG A 129 -12.34 35.21 8.64
N SER A 130 -12.91 35.87 9.65
CA SER A 130 -14.27 35.73 10.20
C SER A 130 -15.36 35.95 9.14
N PRO A 131 -16.49 35.23 9.20
CA PRO A 131 -17.78 35.72 8.72
C PRO A 131 -18.79 35.91 9.86
N HIS A 132 -19.42 37.08 9.84
CA HIS A 132 -20.49 37.53 10.73
C HIS A 132 -21.72 36.60 10.73
N LEU A 133 -22.25 36.32 11.92
CA LEU A 133 -23.53 35.67 12.17
C LEU A 133 -24.68 36.70 12.08
N PRO A 134 -25.81 36.45 11.39
CA PRO A 134 -26.99 37.29 11.52
C PRO A 134 -27.90 36.81 12.68
N ALA A 135 -28.54 37.77 13.36
CA ALA A 135 -29.40 37.58 14.54
C ALA A 135 -30.75 36.90 14.22
N PRO A 136 -31.40 36.25 15.21
CA PRO A 136 -32.69 35.58 15.04
C PRO A 136 -33.90 36.55 15.05
N ARG A 137 -34.93 36.24 14.25
CA ARG A 137 -36.23 36.94 14.22
C ARG A 137 -37.18 36.41 15.32
N PRO A 138 -38.04 37.26 15.91
CA PRO A 138 -39.05 36.82 16.89
C PRO A 138 -40.28 36.18 16.23
N LEU A 139 -40.86 35.16 16.88
CA LEU A 139 -42.14 34.51 16.52
C LEU A 139 -43.34 35.42 16.85
N PRO A 140 -44.44 35.40 16.07
CA PRO A 140 -45.69 36.03 16.46
C PRO A 140 -46.54 35.12 17.35
N SER A 141 -47.13 35.75 18.37
CA SER A 141 -48.03 35.18 19.37
C SER A 141 -49.35 34.69 18.76
N LEU A 142 -49.74 33.44 19.04
CA LEU A 142 -51.05 32.90 18.71
C LEU A 142 -52.05 33.33 19.80
N GLN A 143 -52.90 34.31 19.48
CA GLN A 143 -54.03 34.72 20.33
C GLN A 143 -55.12 33.64 20.29
N VAL A 144 -55.51 33.16 21.47
CA VAL A 144 -56.67 32.30 21.71
C VAL A 144 -57.95 33.14 21.56
N ARG A 145 -58.94 32.66 20.81
CA ARG A 145 -60.31 33.17 20.87
C ARG A 145 -61.28 32.02 21.10
N MET A 146 -62.09 32.20 22.15
CA MET A 146 -63.31 31.47 22.48
C MET A 146 -64.41 31.78 21.46
#